data_AF-A0AAQ3ULU8-F1
#
_entry.id   AF-A0AAQ3ULU8-F1
#
_cell.length_a   1.000
_cell.length_b   1.000
_cell.length_c   1.000
_cell.angle_alpha   90.00
_cell.angle_beta   90.00
_cell.angle_gamma   90.00
#
_symmetry.space_group_name_H-M   'P 1'
#
loop_
_entity.id
_entity.type
_entity.pdbx_description
1 polymer ?
#
loop_
_entity_poly.entity_id
_entity_poly.type
_entity_poly.pdbx_seq_one_letter_code
_entity_poly.pdbx_strand_id
1 'polypeptide(L)'
;MPVWIKGLRNFVKLKVLRTFLTDSDGTMQLLGNLPNLAILKLQSGTFEVQVLRLDFQTDAFPSLVALELCCAQRHKRRFESVEFQAGGAPKLEEVLSFTYRGNAAIIKDGLFSGLASLPNLKRFEPNLP
;
A
#
# COMPACT_ATOMS: atom_id res chain seq x y z
N MET A 1 -3.32 -1.37 -19.85
CA MET A 1 -4.08 -2.05 -18.77
C MET A 1 -4.25 -3.53 -19.09
N PRO A 2 -3.84 -4.44 -18.19
CA PRO A 2 -4.09 -5.88 -18.34
C PRO A 2 -5.59 -6.23 -18.40
N VAL A 3 -5.94 -7.18 -19.27
CA VAL A 3 -7.35 -7.54 -19.56
C VAL A 3 -8.07 -8.18 -18.37
N TRP A 4 -7.34 -8.90 -17.51
CA TRP A 4 -7.90 -9.61 -16.35
C TRP A 4 -8.54 -8.69 -15.30
N ILE A 5 -8.20 -7.39 -15.29
CA ILE A 5 -8.65 -6.43 -14.28
C ILE A 5 -10.06 -5.92 -14.53
N LYS A 6 -10.49 -5.85 -15.80
CA LYS A 6 -11.83 -5.38 -16.16
C LYS A 6 -12.94 -6.31 -15.62
N GLY A 7 -12.61 -7.56 -15.30
CA GLY A 7 -13.52 -8.55 -14.70
C GLY A 7 -13.61 -8.52 -13.17
N LEU A 8 -12.74 -7.78 -12.47
CA LEU A 8 -12.62 -7.82 -11.00
C LEU A 8 -13.61 -6.90 -10.26
N ARG A 9 -14.85 -6.77 -10.73
CA ARG A 9 -15.82 -5.79 -10.21
C ARG A 9 -16.27 -6.03 -8.76
N ASN A 10 -16.07 -7.22 -8.20
CA ASN A 10 -16.51 -7.56 -6.83
C ASN A 10 -15.35 -7.82 -5.86
N PHE A 11 -14.12 -7.42 -6.20
CA PHE A 11 -12.96 -7.68 -5.35
C PHE A 11 -12.92 -6.70 -4.18
N VAL A 12 -13.63 -7.06 -3.12
CA VAL A 12 -13.63 -6.34 -1.84
C VAL A 12 -12.28 -6.48 -1.13
N LYS A 13 -11.56 -7.59 -1.35
CA LYS A 13 -10.29 -7.87 -0.71
C LYS A 13 -9.28 -8.42 -1.71
N LEU A 14 -8.10 -7.80 -1.75
CA LEU A 14 -6.96 -8.27 -2.52
C LEU A 14 -5.76 -8.49 -1.60
N LYS A 15 -5.18 -9.68 -1.68
CA LYS A 15 -3.93 -10.03 -1.03
C LYS A 15 -2.89 -10.33 -2.12
N VAL A 16 -1.82 -9.55 -2.14
CA VAL A 16 -0.68 -9.76 -3.03
C VAL A 16 0.48 -10.29 -2.20
N LEU A 17 1.08 -11.40 -2.63
CA LEU A 17 2.09 -12.12 -1.86
C LEU A 17 3.08 -12.78 -2.83
N ARG A 18 4.39 -12.55 -2.64
CA ARG A 18 5.47 -13.18 -3.42
C ARG A 18 5.29 -13.10 -4.95
N THR A 19 4.75 -11.98 -5.42
CA THR A 19 4.56 -11.72 -6.85
C THR A 19 5.77 -11.09 -7.52
N PHE A 20 6.68 -10.49 -6.74
CA PHE A 20 7.92 -9.88 -7.24
C PHE A 20 7.71 -8.86 -8.35
N LEU A 21 6.70 -8.02 -8.20
CA LEU A 21 6.36 -6.97 -9.17
C LEU A 21 7.49 -5.96 -9.25
N THR A 22 7.97 -5.70 -10.47
CA THR A 22 9.11 -4.83 -10.75
C THR A 22 8.71 -3.37 -11.04
N ASP A 23 7.41 -3.10 -11.14
CA ASP A 23 6.83 -1.78 -11.36
C ASP A 23 5.86 -1.46 -10.21
N SER A 24 6.35 -0.76 -9.19
CA SER A 24 5.52 -0.36 -8.03
C SER A 24 4.45 0.65 -8.41
N ASP A 25 4.80 1.62 -9.24
CA ASP A 25 3.98 2.79 -9.51
C ASP A 25 2.82 2.40 -10.42
N GLY A 26 3.11 1.67 -11.51
CA GLY A 26 2.08 1.11 -12.38
C GLY A 26 1.18 0.11 -11.65
N THR A 27 1.72 -0.68 -10.73
CA THR A 27 0.92 -1.57 -9.87
C THR A 27 0.00 -0.77 -8.95
N MET A 28 0.49 0.25 -8.24
CA MET A 28 -0.32 1.04 -7.33
C MET A 28 -1.40 1.83 -8.07
N GLN A 29 -1.08 2.40 -9.23
CA GLN A 29 -2.07 3.07 -10.09
C GLN A 29 -3.17 2.10 -10.52
N LEU A 30 -2.79 0.88 -10.90
CA LEU A 30 -3.72 -0.16 -11.30
C LEU A 30 -4.65 -0.60 -10.16
N LEU A 31 -4.09 -0.85 -8.98
CA LEU A 31 -4.84 -1.23 -7.79
C LEU A 31 -5.74 -0.09 -7.29
N GLY A 32 -5.27 1.15 -7.38
CA GLY A 32 -6.00 2.35 -7.01
C GLY A 32 -7.26 2.59 -7.85
N ASN A 33 -7.28 2.11 -9.10
CA ASN A 33 -8.42 2.21 -10.00
C ASN A 33 -9.50 1.14 -9.75
N LEU A 34 -9.30 0.22 -8.80
CA LEU A 34 -10.31 -0.81 -8.49
C LEU A 34 -11.43 -0.19 -7.64
N PRO A 35 -12.66 -0.06 -8.18
CA PRO A 35 -13.71 0.75 -7.56
C PRO A 35 -14.25 0.17 -6.25
N ASN A 36 -14.16 -1.15 -6.08
CA ASN A 36 -14.73 -1.88 -4.94
C ASN A 36 -13.67 -2.48 -4.02
N LEU A 37 -12.38 -2.16 -4.21
CA LEU A 37 -11.31 -2.68 -3.36
C LEU A 37 -11.36 -2.03 -1.97
N ALA A 38 -11.86 -2.77 -0.98
CA ALA A 38 -12.01 -2.30 0.39
C ALA A 38 -10.83 -2.70 1.29
N ILE A 39 -10.17 -3.81 1.01
CA ILE A 39 -9.05 -4.32 1.81
C ILE A 39 -7.88 -4.66 0.89
N LEU A 40 -6.75 -3.97 1.08
CA LEU A 40 -5.51 -4.26 0.37
C LEU A 40 -4.46 -4.80 1.34
N LYS A 41 -3.89 -5.96 1.00
CA LYS A 41 -2.78 -6.56 1.74
C LYS A 41 -1.60 -6.78 0.81
N LEU A 42 -0.52 -6.03 1.01
CA LEU A 42 0.75 -6.19 0.31
C LEU A 42 1.71 -6.91 1.24
N GLN A 43 2.03 -8.17 0.92
CA GLN A 43 2.77 -9.05 1.82
C GLN A 43 4.02 -9.67 1.16
N SER A 44 5.03 -9.96 2.00
CA SER A 44 6.23 -10.76 1.73
C SER A 44 6.70 -10.81 0.27
N GLY A 45 7.53 -9.85 -0.15
CA GLY A 45 8.10 -9.83 -1.50
C GLY A 45 7.07 -9.59 -2.60
N THR A 46 6.06 -8.78 -2.33
CA THR A 46 5.14 -8.28 -3.36
C THR A 46 5.90 -7.55 -4.46
N PHE A 47 6.87 -6.72 -4.08
CA PHE A 47 7.68 -5.92 -5.01
C PHE A 47 9.15 -6.38 -5.04
N GLU A 48 9.71 -6.38 -6.25
CA GLU A 48 11.14 -6.56 -6.56
C GLU A 48 11.72 -5.28 -7.17
N VAL A 49 11.63 -4.20 -6.41
CA VAL A 49 12.20 -2.89 -6.74
C VAL A 49 13.35 -2.54 -5.80
N GLN A 50 14.32 -1.77 -6.30
CA GLN A 50 15.49 -1.37 -5.52
C GLN A 50 15.10 -0.45 -4.35
N VAL A 51 14.19 0.49 -4.62
CA VAL A 51 13.61 1.41 -3.66
C VAL A 51 12.10 1.33 -3.81
N LEU A 52 11.39 1.04 -2.72
CA LEU A 52 9.93 0.97 -2.72
C LEU A 52 9.35 2.26 -2.14
N ARG A 53 8.51 2.91 -2.95
CA ARG A 53 7.65 4.04 -2.57
C ARG A 53 6.21 3.65 -2.88
N LEU A 54 5.29 3.95 -1.98
CA LEU A 54 3.88 3.68 -2.18
C LEU A 54 3.13 5.00 -2.13
N ASP A 55 2.74 5.48 -3.31
CA ASP A 55 2.05 6.76 -3.45
C ASP A 55 0.55 6.51 -3.67
N PHE A 56 -0.26 6.91 -2.69
CA PHE A 56 -1.71 6.91 -2.77
C PHE A 56 -2.14 8.23 -3.40
N GLN A 57 -2.19 8.23 -4.74
CA GLN A 57 -2.54 9.40 -5.55
C GLN A 57 -3.95 9.92 -5.25
N THR A 58 -4.19 11.20 -5.52
CA THR A 58 -5.54 11.79 -5.48
C THR A 58 -6.52 10.95 -6.30
N ASP A 59 -7.73 10.76 -5.77
CA ASP A 59 -8.81 9.94 -6.34
C ASP A 59 -8.51 8.43 -6.48
N ALA A 60 -7.34 7.95 -6.05
CA ALA A 60 -7.03 6.54 -6.00
C ALA A 60 -7.67 5.87 -4.78
N PHE A 61 -7.95 4.57 -4.91
CA PHE A 61 -8.49 3.72 -3.84
C PHE A 61 -9.81 4.24 -3.24
N PRO A 62 -10.85 4.52 -4.06
CA PRO A 62 -12.06 5.23 -3.63
C PRO A 62 -12.90 4.48 -2.58
N SER A 63 -12.66 3.17 -2.43
CA SER A 63 -13.38 2.31 -1.50
C SER A 63 -12.50 1.64 -0.46
N LEU A 64 -11.19 1.94 -0.42
CA LEU A 64 -10.25 1.28 0.48
C LEU A 64 -10.53 1.71 1.93
N VAL A 65 -10.79 0.73 2.79
CA VAL A 65 -11.08 0.91 4.22
C VAL A 65 -9.94 0.40 5.09
N ALA A 66 -9.25 -0.66 4.66
CA ALA A 66 -8.13 -1.23 5.41
C ALA A 66 -6.91 -1.52 4.54
N LEU A 67 -5.73 -1.14 5.04
CA LEU A 67 -4.44 -1.37 4.40
C LEU A 67 -3.52 -2.20 5.31
N GLU A 68 -2.85 -3.19 4.72
CA GLU A 68 -1.81 -3.97 5.38
C GLU A 68 -0.53 -4.02 4.54
N LEU A 69 0.61 -3.66 5.14
CA LEU A 69 1.92 -3.58 4.51
C LEU A 69 2.92 -4.44 5.28
N CYS A 70 2.95 -5.74 5.02
CA CYS A 70 3.76 -6.69 5.79
C CYS A 70 4.91 -7.26 4.95
N CYS A 71 6.13 -6.75 5.13
CA CYS A 71 7.31 -7.18 4.38
C CYS A 71 7.08 -7.10 2.86
N ALA A 72 6.38 -6.05 2.39
CA ALA A 72 5.96 -5.92 0.99
C ALA A 72 7.14 -5.97 0.00
N GLN A 73 8.33 -5.62 0.44
CA GLN A 73 9.55 -5.67 -0.34
C GLN A 73 10.37 -6.96 -0.13
N ARG A 74 11.06 -7.40 -1.18
CA ARG A 74 12.04 -8.51 -1.09
C ARG A 74 13.31 -8.09 -0.32
N HIS A 75 13.93 -9.07 0.35
CA HIS A 75 15.12 -8.93 1.21
C HIS A 75 16.22 -8.00 0.66
N LYS A 76 16.85 -7.24 1.56
CA LYS A 76 17.99 -6.32 1.33
C LYS A 76 17.72 -5.11 0.42
N ARG A 77 16.46 -4.84 0.07
CA ARG A 77 16.08 -3.64 -0.68
C ARG A 77 15.51 -2.58 0.29
N ARG A 78 15.48 -1.31 -0.12
CA ARG A 78 15.10 -0.17 0.75
C ARG A 78 13.62 0.16 0.60
N PHE A 79 12.88 0.20 1.70
CA PHE A 79 11.54 0.80 1.75
C PHE A 79 11.72 2.27 2.13
N GLU A 80 11.21 3.20 1.33
CA GLU A 80 11.47 4.63 1.52
C GLU A 80 10.28 5.41 2.08
N SER A 81 9.09 5.25 1.50
CA SER A 81 7.93 6.06 1.88
C SER A 81 6.60 5.38 1.58
N VAL A 82 5.60 5.78 2.36
CA VAL A 82 4.17 5.63 2.09
C VAL A 82 3.55 7.02 2.17
N GLU A 83 3.09 7.55 1.04
CA GLU A 83 2.53 8.89 0.96
C GLU A 83 1.04 8.84 0.63
N PHE A 84 0.24 9.55 1.42
CA PHE A 84 -1.18 9.77 1.15
C PHE A 84 -1.39 11.19 0.63
N GLN A 85 -1.66 11.31 -0.68
CA GLN A 85 -2.03 12.61 -1.25
C GLN A 85 -3.44 13.00 -0.81
N ALA A 86 -3.75 14.30 -0.85
CA ALA A 86 -5.10 14.78 -0.56
C ALA A 86 -6.12 14.10 -1.50
N GLY A 87 -7.14 13.49 -0.91
CA GLY A 87 -8.14 12.71 -1.65
C GLY A 87 -7.73 11.30 -2.05
N GLY A 88 -6.50 10.87 -1.74
CA GLY A 88 -6.07 9.48 -1.90
C GLY A 88 -6.59 8.61 -0.77
N ALA A 89 -7.18 7.46 -1.10
CA ALA A 89 -7.79 6.53 -0.15
C ALA A 89 -8.75 7.21 0.86
N PRO A 90 -9.77 7.97 0.42
CA PRO A 90 -10.55 8.87 1.27
C PRO A 90 -11.40 8.15 2.34
N LYS A 91 -11.63 6.84 2.17
CA LYS A 91 -12.37 6.00 3.10
C LYS A 91 -11.47 5.14 3.99
N LEU A 92 -10.16 5.34 3.96
CA LEU A 92 -9.23 4.54 4.72
C LEU A 92 -9.46 4.79 6.21
N GLU A 93 -9.82 3.74 6.94
CA GLU A 93 -10.08 3.79 8.37
C GLU A 93 -8.95 3.18 9.18
N GLU A 94 -8.29 2.15 8.63
CA GLU A 94 -7.31 1.36 9.37
C GLU A 94 -6.05 1.03 8.54
N VAL A 95 -4.89 1.25 9.15
CA VAL A 95 -3.62 0.66 8.72
C VAL A 95 -3.26 -0.42 9.74
N LEU A 96 -3.48 -1.68 9.35
CA LEU A 96 -3.55 -2.84 10.24
C LEU A 96 -2.19 -3.39 10.68
N SER A 97 -1.18 -3.28 9.81
CA SER A 97 0.16 -3.77 10.11
C SER A 97 1.16 -3.20 9.12
N PHE A 98 2.22 -2.62 9.66
CA PHE A 98 3.44 -2.36 8.93
C PHE A 98 4.57 -3.20 9.53
N THR A 99 5.22 -4.06 8.74
CA THR A 99 6.46 -4.75 9.15
C THR A 99 7.48 -4.72 8.03
N TYR A 100 8.76 -4.61 8.38
CA TYR A 100 9.85 -4.51 7.40
C TYR A 100 10.95 -5.53 7.69
N ARG A 101 11.30 -6.35 6.70
CA ARG A 101 12.43 -7.31 6.75
C ARG A 101 13.73 -6.64 6.28
N GLY A 102 14.12 -5.57 6.95
CA GLY A 102 15.42 -4.92 6.78
C GLY A 102 15.91 -4.33 8.10
N ASN A 103 17.02 -3.60 8.06
CA ASN A 103 17.59 -3.03 9.28
C ASN A 103 16.62 -2.00 9.88
N ALA A 104 16.08 -2.29 11.08
CA ALA A 104 15.11 -1.47 11.80
C ALA A 104 15.60 -0.02 12.02
N ALA A 105 16.92 0.18 12.11
CA ALA A 105 17.56 1.49 12.24
C ALA A 105 17.32 2.45 11.05
N ILE A 106 16.71 1.98 9.94
CA ILE A 106 16.45 2.76 8.72
C ILE A 106 14.98 3.21 8.63
N ILE A 107 14.12 2.83 9.57
CA ILE A 107 12.77 3.39 9.62
C ILE A 107 12.91 4.84 10.11
N LYS A 108 13.04 5.76 9.15
CA LYS A 108 13.15 7.18 9.40
C LYS A 108 11.81 7.70 9.95
N ASP A 109 11.89 8.68 10.84
CA ASP A 109 10.80 9.63 11.03
C ASP A 109 10.34 10.13 9.65
N GLY A 110 9.04 10.03 9.35
CA GLY A 110 8.47 10.41 8.06
C GLY A 110 8.36 9.28 7.02
N LEU A 111 8.47 8.00 7.42
CA LEU A 111 8.12 6.88 6.53
C LEU A 111 6.68 7.00 5.99
N PHE A 112 5.75 7.43 6.83
CA PHE A 112 4.38 7.72 6.46
C PHE A 112 4.19 9.24 6.41
N SER A 113 3.68 9.75 5.29
CA SER A 113 3.33 11.14 5.10
C SER A 113 1.88 11.28 4.63
N GLY A 114 1.28 12.44 4.87
CA GLY A 114 -0.11 12.71 4.44
C GLY A 114 -1.20 12.05 5.27
N LEU A 115 -0.88 11.46 6.43
CA LEU A 115 -1.89 10.87 7.33
C LEU A 115 -2.98 11.87 7.75
N ALA A 116 -2.62 13.16 7.89
CA ALA A 116 -3.57 14.23 8.19
C ALA A 116 -4.59 14.49 7.07
N SER A 117 -4.32 14.01 5.86
CA SER A 117 -5.23 14.10 4.70
C SER A 117 -6.23 12.94 4.63
N LEU A 118 -6.19 12.00 5.59
CA LEU A 118 -7.10 10.86 5.69
C LEU A 118 -8.22 11.16 6.70
N PRO A 119 -9.41 11.61 6.26
CA PRO A 119 -10.45 12.12 7.17
C PRO A 119 -11.09 11.05 8.05
N ASN A 120 -11.02 9.79 7.64
CA ASN A 120 -11.67 8.66 8.32
C ASN A 120 -10.69 7.77 9.07
N LEU A 121 -9.39 8.12 9.12
CA LEU A 121 -8.37 7.28 9.75
C LEU A 121 -8.61 7.21 11.26
N LYS A 122 -9.00 6.03 11.74
CA LYS A 122 -9.27 5.75 13.16
C LYS A 122 -8.12 5.01 13.82
N ARG A 123 -7.42 4.15 13.06
CA ARG A 123 -6.38 3.27 13.59
C ARG A 123 -5.15 3.25 12.69
N PHE A 124 -4.00 3.51 13.30
CA PHE A 124 -2.71 3.42 12.65
C PHE A 124 -1.75 2.64 13.56
N GLU A 125 -1.45 1.39 13.19
CA GLU A 125 -0.57 0.51 13.96
C GLU A 125 0.67 0.11 13.16
N PRO A 126 1.72 0.93 13.18
CA PRO A 126 3.02 0.53 12.67
C PRO A 126 3.65 -0.44 13.66
N ASN A 127 3.67 -1.74 13.35
CA ASN A 127 4.43 -2.72 14.12
C ASN A 127 5.92 -2.59 13.79
N LEU A 128 6.51 -1.52 14.33
CA LEU A 128 7.95 -1.30 14.26
C LEU A 128 8.64 -2.32 15.19
N PRO A 129 9.61 -3.10 14.68
CA PRO A 129 10.38 -4.03 15.51
C PRO A 129 11.26 -3.31 16.53
#